data_AF-A0A9X1UNP6-F1
#
_entry.id   AF-A0A9X1UNP6-F1
#
_cell.length_a   1.000
_cell.length_b   1.000
_cell.length_c   1.000
_cell.angle_alpha   90.00
_cell.angle_beta   90.00
_cell.angle_gamma   90.00
#
_symmetry.space_group_name_H-M   'P 1'
#
loop_
_entity.id
_entity.type
_entity.pdbx_description
1 polymer ?
#
loop_
_entity_poly.entity_id
_entity_poly.type
_entity_poly.pdbx_seq_one_letter_code
_entity_poly.pdbx_strand_id
1 'polypeptide(L)'
;MPNAREVNTCGFEGRSDSGSLCLRNHLGSSHFEEKRMTDIAVINPDKDALYERIRLLLFSADLPVQRLEADIDDIGRFTTPDVRSPHLRLVEAMPPLTPAAEAIVRAMIRAYGMDLFGRGSANSGLRALIKAGPVKFGQTALMLGPDAPVPERARPLVEEFNRIFERYPG
;
A
#
# COMPACT_ATOMS: atom_id res chain seq x y z
N MET A 1 -0.41 28.30 47.59
CA MET A 1 0.37 27.71 48.71
C MET A 1 0.45 26.21 48.50
N PRO A 2 1.45 25.67 47.78
CA PRO A 2 1.63 24.22 47.65
C PRO A 2 2.49 23.68 48.80
N ASN A 3 2.06 22.54 49.33
CA ASN A 3 2.63 21.85 50.48
C ASN A 3 3.72 20.88 50.01
N ALA A 4 4.84 20.86 50.73
CA ALA A 4 5.99 20.00 50.47
C ALA A 4 5.68 18.54 50.86
N ARG A 5 6.22 17.58 50.10
CA ARG A 5 6.70 16.32 50.67
C ARG A 5 7.78 15.69 49.81
N GLU A 6 8.85 15.36 50.52
CA GLU A 6 10.13 14.81 50.13
C GLU A 6 10.00 13.45 49.41
N VAL A 7 10.90 13.19 48.46
CA VAL A 7 11.26 11.83 48.07
C VAL A 7 12.76 11.69 48.20
N ASN A 8 13.14 10.78 49.09
CA ASN A 8 14.50 10.46 49.50
C ASN A 8 15.20 9.58 48.44
N THR A 9 16.52 9.72 48.40
CA THR A 9 17.49 9.10 47.51
C THR A 9 17.78 7.62 47.83
N CYS A 10 18.11 6.84 46.79
CA CYS A 10 18.98 5.64 46.75
C CYS A 10 19.06 5.22 45.26
N GLY A 11 20.18 5.09 44.55
CA GLY A 11 21.55 4.76 44.95
C GLY A 11 21.83 3.28 44.67
N PHE A 12 22.17 2.92 43.42
CA PHE A 12 22.83 1.63 43.12
C PHE A 12 23.64 1.72 41.80
N GLU A 13 24.93 2.03 41.93
CA GLU A 13 25.94 1.84 40.89
C GLU A 13 26.51 0.41 41.02
N GLY A 14 26.57 -0.32 39.90
CA GLY A 14 27.18 -1.65 39.82
C GLY A 14 27.88 -1.85 38.48
N ARG A 15 29.21 -1.79 38.52
CA ARG A 15 30.16 -2.01 37.42
C ARG A 15 30.08 -3.42 36.81
N SER A 16 30.39 -3.55 35.52
CA SER A 16 31.30 -4.59 35.00
C SER A 16 31.68 -4.30 33.54
N ASP A 17 32.78 -3.57 33.37
CA ASP A 17 33.60 -3.56 32.15
C ASP A 17 34.83 -4.43 32.42
N SER A 18 35.06 -5.47 31.60
CA SER A 18 36.33 -6.21 31.55
C SER A 18 36.46 -7.07 30.30
N GLY A 19 37.52 -6.80 29.52
CA GLY A 19 38.29 -7.78 28.71
C GLY A 19 37.68 -8.17 27.36
N SER A 20 38.11 -7.62 26.23
CA SER A 20 39.37 -7.96 25.53
C SER A 20 39.58 -9.46 25.29
N LEU A 21 39.37 -9.90 24.04
CA LEU A 21 40.27 -10.84 23.35
C LEU A 21 39.97 -10.87 21.85
N CYS A 22 40.84 -10.17 21.11
CA CYS A 22 41.07 -10.41 19.70
C CYS A 22 41.60 -11.83 19.50
N LEU A 23 40.95 -12.63 18.65
CA LEU A 23 41.58 -13.79 18.02
C LEU A 23 41.10 -13.87 16.57
N ARG A 24 41.96 -13.36 15.69
CA ARG A 24 41.94 -13.63 14.24
C ARG A 24 42.24 -15.11 14.05
N ASN A 25 41.44 -15.80 13.26
CA ASN A 25 41.90 -16.98 12.52
C ASN A 25 41.48 -16.83 11.06
N HIS A 26 42.49 -16.56 10.23
CA HIS A 26 42.46 -16.74 8.78
C HIS A 26 42.54 -18.25 8.47
N LEU A 27 41.73 -18.67 7.50
CA LEU A 27 42.01 -19.65 6.42
C LEU A 27 40.77 -20.52 6.19
N GLY A 28 40.21 -20.44 4.99
CA GLY A 28 39.12 -21.31 4.58
C GLY A 28 38.50 -20.94 3.25
N SER A 29 38.99 -21.60 2.20
CA SER A 29 38.23 -21.99 1.01
C SER A 29 37.85 -20.93 -0.02
N SER A 30 38.64 -20.95 -1.09
CA SER A 30 38.14 -20.89 -2.46
C SER A 30 36.80 -21.62 -2.60
N HIS A 31 35.73 -20.88 -2.86
CA HIS A 31 34.56 -21.41 -3.55
C HIS A 31 34.17 -20.44 -4.65
N PHE A 32 34.53 -20.85 -5.86
CA PHE A 32 33.90 -20.46 -7.10
C PHE A 32 32.44 -20.93 -6.97
N GLU A 33 31.53 -20.03 -6.63
CA GLU A 33 30.09 -20.25 -6.79
C GLU A 33 29.46 -18.98 -7.33
N GLU A 34 29.43 -18.96 -8.66
CA GLU A 34 28.42 -18.42 -9.53
C GLU A 34 27.05 -18.24 -8.85
N LYS A 35 26.87 -17.13 -8.14
CA LYS A 35 25.56 -16.71 -7.64
C LYS A 35 24.79 -16.03 -8.75
N ARG A 36 24.35 -16.81 -9.74
CA ARG A 36 23.11 -16.52 -10.49
C ARG A 36 21.93 -16.73 -9.54
N MET A 37 21.75 -15.82 -8.59
CA MET A 37 20.51 -15.69 -7.85
C MET A 37 19.68 -14.66 -8.60
N THR A 38 18.86 -15.19 -9.51
CA THR A 38 17.61 -14.61 -10.00
C THR A 38 17.19 -13.33 -9.27
N ASP A 39 17.07 -12.26 -10.05
CA ASP A 39 16.41 -11.00 -9.73
C ASP A 39 14.91 -11.27 -9.50
N ILE A 40 14.58 -12.05 -8.47
CA ILE A 40 13.22 -12.21 -7.97
C ILE A 40 12.96 -10.90 -7.25
N ALA A 41 12.27 -10.00 -7.93
CA ALA A 41 11.67 -8.82 -7.32
C ALA A 41 11.16 -9.23 -5.93
N VAL A 42 11.68 -8.60 -4.87
CA VAL A 42 11.33 -8.95 -3.49
C VAL A 42 9.82 -8.75 -3.33
N ILE A 43 9.08 -9.83 -3.52
CA ILE A 43 7.64 -9.94 -3.26
C ILE A 43 7.51 -9.65 -1.77
N ASN A 44 6.89 -8.52 -1.42
CA ASN A 44 6.60 -8.21 -0.04
C ASN A 44 5.21 -8.81 0.24
N PRO A 45 5.14 -9.99 0.88
CA PRO A 45 3.90 -10.76 1.00
C PRO A 45 2.77 -9.97 1.65
N ASP A 46 3.10 -9.01 2.53
CA ASP A 46 2.12 -8.15 3.18
C ASP A 46 1.49 -7.16 2.18
N LYS A 47 2.27 -6.61 1.24
CA LYS A 47 1.77 -5.66 0.24
C LYS A 47 0.90 -6.34 -0.82
N ASP A 48 1.25 -7.56 -1.22
CA ASP A 48 0.46 -8.31 -2.20
C ASP A 48 -0.83 -8.84 -1.58
N ALA A 49 -0.80 -9.28 -0.32
CA ALA A 49 -2.02 -9.62 0.41
C ALA A 49 -2.97 -8.40 0.54
N LEU A 50 -2.42 -7.21 0.80
CA LEU A 50 -3.22 -5.97 0.83
C LEU A 50 -3.79 -5.62 -0.54
N TYR A 51 -3.00 -5.80 -1.61
CA TYR A 51 -3.45 -5.57 -2.98
C TYR A 51 -4.63 -6.48 -3.35
N GLU A 52 -4.51 -7.78 -3.10
CA GLU A 52 -5.60 -8.73 -3.35
C GLU A 52 -6.84 -8.44 -2.51
N ARG A 53 -6.66 -8.03 -1.25
CA ARG A 53 -7.76 -7.59 -0.40
C ARG A 53 -8.49 -6.37 -0.98
N ILE A 54 -7.75 -5.38 -1.49
CA ILE A 54 -8.36 -4.19 -2.11
C ILE A 54 -9.06 -4.56 -3.41
N ARG A 55 -8.50 -5.45 -4.24
CA ARG A 55 -9.18 -5.97 -5.45
C ARG A 55 -10.51 -6.63 -5.11
N LEU A 56 -10.52 -7.49 -4.10
CA LEU A 56 -11.75 -8.12 -3.62
C LEU A 56 -12.78 -7.07 -3.20
N LEU A 57 -12.38 -6.05 -2.43
CA LEU A 57 -13.28 -4.95 -2.03
C LEU A 57 -13.79 -4.13 -3.21
N LEU A 58 -12.95 -3.89 -4.23
CA LEU A 58 -13.36 -3.21 -5.46
C LEU A 58 -14.45 -4.00 -6.19
N PHE A 59 -14.30 -5.31 -6.31
CA PHE A 59 -15.22 -6.15 -7.09
C PHE A 59 -16.50 -6.49 -6.32
N SER A 60 -16.42 -6.60 -4.99
CA SER A 60 -17.57 -6.95 -4.14
C SER A 60 -18.38 -5.74 -3.67
N ALA A 61 -17.94 -4.52 -3.93
CA ALA A 61 -18.67 -3.33 -3.51
C ALA A 61 -20.01 -3.23 -4.25
N ASP A 62 -21.08 -3.04 -3.48
CA ASP A 62 -22.45 -2.86 -3.99
C ASP A 62 -22.62 -1.49 -4.67
N LEU A 63 -21.99 -1.35 -5.84
CA LEU A 63 -21.91 -0.15 -6.66
C LEU A 63 -21.93 -0.55 -8.15
N PRO A 64 -22.38 0.32 -9.06
CA PRO A 64 -22.41 0.01 -10.50
C PRO A 64 -21.04 -0.43 -11.02
N VAL A 65 -20.98 -1.57 -11.72
CA VAL A 65 -19.73 -2.14 -12.24
C VAL A 65 -19.06 -1.24 -13.28
N GLN A 66 -19.85 -0.46 -14.02
CA GLN A 66 -19.40 0.50 -15.03
C GLN A 66 -18.44 1.56 -14.47
N ARG A 67 -18.45 1.82 -13.16
CA ARG A 67 -17.47 2.74 -12.55
C ARG A 67 -16.01 2.28 -12.75
N LEU A 68 -15.80 0.98 -12.98
CA LEU A 68 -14.50 0.35 -13.17
C LEU A 68 -14.09 0.25 -14.66
N GLU A 69 -14.77 0.97 -15.56
CA GLU A 69 -14.51 0.93 -17.01
C GLU A 69 -13.09 1.35 -17.38
N ALA A 70 -12.49 2.26 -16.61
CA ALA A 70 -11.08 2.65 -16.79
C ALA A 70 -10.08 1.74 -16.04
N ASP A 71 -10.59 0.87 -15.15
CA ASP A 71 -9.79 0.08 -14.22
C ASP A 71 -9.66 -1.38 -14.64
N ILE A 72 -10.55 -1.88 -15.50
CA ILE A 72 -10.59 -3.28 -15.95
C ILE A 72 -10.86 -3.31 -17.45
N ASP A 73 -10.02 -4.03 -18.19
CA ASP A 73 -10.24 -4.27 -19.62
C ASP A 73 -11.48 -5.14 -19.84
N ASP A 74 -12.26 -4.82 -20.88
CA ASP A 74 -13.46 -5.55 -21.27
C ASP A 74 -14.50 -5.66 -20.12
N ILE A 75 -14.73 -4.56 -19.40
CA ILE A 75 -15.75 -4.51 -18.33
C ILE A 75 -17.16 -4.89 -18.84
N GLY A 76 -17.40 -4.62 -20.13
CA GLY A 76 -18.66 -4.90 -20.82
C GLY A 76 -19.10 -6.35 -20.66
N ARG A 77 -18.16 -7.30 -20.73
CA ARG A 77 -18.45 -8.74 -20.57
C ARG A 77 -19.16 -9.06 -19.26
N PHE A 78 -18.94 -8.30 -18.19
CA PHE A 78 -19.55 -8.54 -16.87
C PHE A 78 -20.94 -7.91 -16.72
N THR A 79 -21.28 -6.96 -17.60
CA THR A 79 -22.55 -6.22 -17.57
C THR A 79 -23.61 -6.80 -18.52
N THR A 80 -23.23 -7.79 -19.34
CA THR A 80 -24.19 -8.53 -20.17
C THR A 80 -25.19 -9.31 -19.30
N PRO A 81 -26.45 -9.48 -19.75
CA PRO A 81 -27.43 -10.30 -19.04
C PRO A 81 -26.90 -11.72 -18.75
N ASP A 82 -26.99 -12.15 -17.49
CA ASP A 82 -26.55 -13.45 -16.98
C ASP A 82 -27.40 -13.82 -15.75
N VAL A 83 -27.36 -15.09 -15.33
CA VAL A 83 -28.03 -15.57 -14.11
C VAL A 83 -27.32 -15.06 -12.85
N ARG A 84 -26.01 -14.86 -12.92
CA ARG A 84 -25.18 -14.32 -11.84
C ARG A 84 -25.17 -12.80 -11.89
N SER A 85 -25.06 -12.17 -10.72
CA SER A 85 -24.85 -10.72 -10.65
C SER A 85 -23.50 -10.33 -11.28
N PRO A 86 -23.39 -9.13 -11.88
CA PRO A 86 -22.12 -8.62 -12.38
C PRO A 86 -20.97 -8.68 -11.36
N HIS A 87 -21.26 -8.39 -10.08
CA HIS A 87 -20.29 -8.45 -8.98
C HIS A 87 -19.81 -9.86 -8.69
N LEU A 88 -20.72 -10.84 -8.67
CA LEU A 88 -20.34 -12.24 -8.48
C LEU A 88 -19.42 -12.70 -9.61
N ARG A 89 -19.74 -12.33 -10.86
CA ARG A 89 -18.90 -12.65 -12.02
C ARG A 89 -17.50 -12.01 -11.93
N LEU A 90 -17.38 -10.79 -11.42
CA LEU A 90 -16.09 -10.14 -11.17
C LEU A 90 -15.28 -10.84 -10.08
N VAL A 91 -15.92 -11.20 -8.96
CA VAL A 91 -15.25 -11.90 -7.85
C VAL A 91 -14.83 -13.31 -8.26
N GLU A 92 -15.60 -14.01 -9.09
CA GLU A 92 -15.22 -15.32 -9.61
C GLU A 92 -14.08 -15.25 -10.61
N ALA A 93 -14.10 -14.27 -11.52
CA ALA A 93 -13.09 -14.14 -12.56
C ALA A 93 -11.79 -13.49 -12.06
N MET A 94 -11.86 -12.67 -11.00
CA MET A 94 -10.75 -11.84 -10.49
C MET A 94 -9.91 -11.24 -11.62
N PRO A 95 -10.51 -10.46 -12.54
CA PRO A 95 -9.76 -9.91 -13.67
C PRO A 95 -8.61 -9.03 -13.17
N PRO A 96 -7.46 -8.99 -13.86
CA PRO A 96 -6.40 -8.05 -13.54
C PRO A 96 -6.91 -6.61 -13.68
N LEU A 97 -6.35 -5.72 -12.88
CA LEU A 97 -6.57 -4.28 -13.07
C LEU A 97 -5.70 -3.80 -14.24
N THR A 98 -6.10 -2.71 -14.90
CA THR A 98 -5.23 -2.01 -15.86
C THR A 98 -3.94 -1.57 -15.16
N PRO A 99 -2.81 -1.43 -15.89
CA PRO A 99 -1.54 -1.03 -15.29
C PRO A 99 -1.60 0.28 -14.47
N ALA A 100 -2.38 1.25 -14.94
CA ALA A 100 -2.60 2.51 -14.22
C ALA A 100 -3.38 2.30 -12.91
N ALA A 101 -4.48 1.55 -12.95
CA ALA A 101 -5.28 1.23 -11.77
C ALA A 101 -4.49 0.45 -10.73
N GLU A 102 -3.72 -0.56 -11.16
CA GLU A 102 -2.83 -1.32 -10.28
C GLU A 102 -1.78 -0.40 -9.63
N ALA A 103 -1.12 0.46 -10.41
CA ALA A 103 -0.10 1.36 -9.89
C ALA A 103 -0.66 2.31 -8.82
N ILE A 104 -1.89 2.81 -9.00
CA ILE A 104 -2.59 3.68 -8.04
C ILE A 104 -2.87 2.91 -6.74
N VAL A 105 -3.43 1.70 -6.83
CA VAL A 105 -3.70 0.87 -5.64
C VAL A 105 -2.40 0.55 -4.91
N ARG A 106 -1.34 0.19 -5.63
CA ARG A 106 -0.02 -0.07 -5.03
C ARG A 106 0.59 1.17 -4.39
N ALA A 107 0.40 2.35 -4.97
CA ALA A 107 0.83 3.62 -4.37
C ALA A 107 0.11 3.89 -3.04
N MET A 108 -1.21 3.66 -2.98
CA MET A 108 -2.00 3.75 -1.75
C MET A 108 -1.49 2.78 -0.67
N ILE A 109 -1.20 1.52 -1.04
CA ILE A 109 -0.65 0.53 -0.11
C ILE A 109 0.75 0.94 0.37
N ARG A 110 1.61 1.47 -0.51
CA ARG A 110 2.93 1.96 -0.11
C ARG A 110 2.85 3.12 0.88
N ALA A 111 1.90 4.04 0.68
CA ALA A 111 1.76 5.23 1.51
C ALA A 111 1.13 4.93 2.89
N TYR A 112 0.16 4.02 2.95
CA TYR A 112 -0.68 3.84 4.13
C TYR A 112 -0.66 2.43 4.73
N GLY A 113 -0.29 1.40 3.96
CA GLY A 113 -0.27 0.02 4.42
C GLY A 113 -1.59 -0.41 5.09
N MET A 114 -1.50 -0.92 6.31
CA MET A 114 -2.66 -1.37 7.09
C MET A 114 -3.59 -0.24 7.56
N ASP A 115 -3.12 1.01 7.59
CA ASP A 115 -3.93 2.16 8.03
C ASP A 115 -5.15 2.39 7.13
N LEU A 116 -5.10 1.91 5.88
CA LEU A 116 -6.23 1.90 4.95
C LEU A 116 -7.48 1.22 5.54
N PHE A 117 -7.28 0.23 6.43
CA PHE A 117 -8.36 -0.55 7.05
C PHE A 117 -8.69 -0.09 8.48
N GLY A 118 -8.04 0.97 8.96
CA GLY A 118 -8.26 1.55 10.29
C GLY A 118 -9.39 2.58 10.33
N ARG A 119 -9.42 3.38 11.40
CA ARG A 119 -10.31 4.55 11.54
C ARG A 119 -9.48 5.80 11.28
N GLY A 120 -9.68 6.48 10.14
CA GLY A 120 -8.92 7.68 9.80
C GLY A 120 -9.05 8.12 8.35
N SER A 121 -8.30 9.17 7.99
CA SER A 121 -8.30 9.75 6.64
C SER A 121 -7.87 8.77 5.55
N ALA A 122 -6.94 7.85 5.85
CA ALA A 122 -6.54 6.77 4.95
C ALA A 122 -7.72 5.85 4.59
N ASN A 123 -8.58 5.53 5.55
CA ASN A 123 -9.79 4.74 5.30
C ASN A 123 -10.80 5.51 4.44
N SER A 124 -10.97 6.82 4.68
CA SER A 124 -11.78 7.67 3.81
C SER A 124 -11.25 7.69 2.37
N GLY A 125 -9.93 7.74 2.20
CA GLY A 125 -9.27 7.60 0.90
C GLY A 125 -9.53 6.25 0.25
N LEU A 126 -9.41 5.13 0.98
CA LEU A 126 -9.74 3.80 0.48
C LEU A 126 -11.22 3.72 0.05
N ARG A 127 -12.16 4.25 0.85
CA ARG A 127 -13.58 4.28 0.50
C ARG A 127 -13.84 5.10 -0.76
N ALA A 128 -13.19 6.25 -0.91
CA ALA A 128 -13.29 7.08 -2.10
C ALA A 128 -12.74 6.34 -3.34
N LEU A 129 -11.62 5.64 -3.19
CA LEU A 129 -11.04 4.79 -4.24
C LEU A 129 -12.00 3.67 -4.65
N ILE A 130 -12.62 2.96 -3.70
CA ILE A 130 -13.60 1.90 -3.99
C ILE A 130 -14.85 2.46 -4.67
N LYS A 131 -15.27 3.65 -4.25
CA LYS A 131 -16.46 4.34 -4.77
C LYS A 131 -16.27 4.82 -6.20
N ALA A 132 -15.12 5.40 -6.51
CA ALA A 132 -14.85 6.03 -7.81
C ALA A 132 -14.24 5.06 -8.83
N GLY A 133 -13.46 4.07 -8.36
CA GLY A 133 -12.50 3.36 -9.19
C GLY A 133 -11.09 3.98 -9.07
N PRO A 134 -10.00 3.19 -9.04
CA PRO A 134 -8.62 3.68 -8.91
C PRO A 134 -8.24 4.81 -9.87
N VAL A 135 -8.48 4.67 -11.18
CA VAL A 135 -8.12 5.67 -12.19
C VAL A 135 -8.88 6.98 -11.96
N LYS A 136 -10.20 6.90 -11.80
CA LYS A 136 -11.04 8.09 -11.54
C LYS A 136 -10.65 8.77 -10.23
N PHE A 137 -10.30 8.00 -9.21
CA PHE A 137 -9.81 8.51 -7.93
C PHE A 137 -8.49 9.28 -8.10
N GLY A 138 -7.51 8.71 -8.80
CA GLY A 138 -6.24 9.37 -9.10
C GLY A 138 -6.43 10.68 -9.88
N GLN A 139 -7.27 10.67 -10.91
CA GLN A 139 -7.61 11.87 -11.69
C GLN A 139 -8.25 12.95 -10.81
N THR A 140 -9.19 12.56 -9.95
CA THR A 140 -9.85 13.49 -9.03
C THR A 140 -8.86 14.10 -8.04
N ALA A 141 -7.91 13.29 -7.54
CA ALA A 141 -6.87 13.76 -6.64
C ALA A 141 -5.93 14.79 -7.29
N LEU A 142 -5.67 14.69 -8.60
CA LEU A 142 -4.88 15.67 -9.36
C LEU A 142 -5.65 16.97 -9.66
N MET A 143 -6.98 16.93 -9.71
CA MET A 143 -7.82 18.11 -9.88
C MET A 143 -7.92 18.96 -8.60
N LEU A 144 -7.49 18.44 -7.46
CA LEU A 144 -7.42 19.20 -6.22
C LEU A 144 -6.26 20.20 -6.33
N GLY A 145 -6.59 21.50 -6.32
CA GLY A 145 -5.61 22.57 -6.37
C GLY A 145 -4.66 22.55 -5.16
N PRO A 146 -3.55 23.31 -5.21
CA PRO A 146 -2.54 23.36 -4.14
C PRO A 146 -3.11 23.81 -2.79
N ASP A 147 -4.23 24.54 -2.82
CA ASP A 147 -4.96 25.05 -1.65
C ASP A 147 -6.04 24.09 -1.13
N ALA A 148 -6.23 22.93 -1.76
CA ALA A 148 -7.15 21.92 -1.25
C ALA A 148 -6.66 21.45 0.13
N PRO A 149 -7.57 21.23 1.10
CA PRO A 149 -7.23 20.75 2.43
C PRO A 149 -6.85 19.25 2.39
N VAL A 150 -5.74 18.96 1.71
CA VAL A 150 -5.14 17.63 1.61
C VAL A 150 -4.11 17.53 2.74
N PRO A 151 -4.20 16.51 3.61
CA PRO A 151 -3.19 16.30 4.65
C PRO A 151 -1.79 16.25 4.05
N GLU A 152 -0.78 16.84 4.71
CA GLU A 152 0.59 16.86 4.17
C GLU A 152 1.12 15.47 3.80
N ARG A 153 0.74 14.44 4.56
CA ARG A 153 1.04 13.02 4.27
C ARG A 153 0.52 12.52 2.92
N ALA A 154 -0.52 13.14 2.38
CA ALA A 154 -1.13 12.77 1.10
C ALA A 154 -0.52 13.54 -0.09
N ARG A 155 0.28 14.59 0.13
CA ARG A 155 0.94 15.33 -0.97
C ARG A 155 1.90 14.47 -1.80
N PRO A 156 2.78 13.63 -1.21
CA PRO A 156 3.66 12.75 -2.00
C PRO A 156 2.88 11.75 -2.87
N LEU A 157 1.66 11.41 -2.46
CA LEU A 157 0.80 10.51 -3.21
C LEU A 157 0.21 11.17 -4.46
N VAL A 158 -0.12 12.47 -4.40
CA VAL A 158 -0.58 13.24 -5.56
C VAL A 158 0.52 13.32 -6.62
N GLU A 159 1.76 13.60 -6.22
CA GLU A 159 2.92 13.58 -7.13
C GLU A 159 3.14 12.20 -7.75
N GLU A 160 2.97 11.13 -6.95
CA GLU A 160 3.06 9.76 -7.46
C GLU A 160 1.96 9.45 -8.48
N PHE A 161 0.72 9.92 -8.25
CA PHE A 161 -0.35 9.77 -9.23
C PHE A 161 -0.03 10.50 -10.53
N ASN A 162 0.53 11.70 -10.47
CA ASN A 162 0.95 12.42 -11.67
C ASN A 162 1.97 11.60 -12.49
N ARG A 163 2.99 11.05 -11.83
CA ARG A 163 3.98 10.16 -12.47
C ARG A 163 3.36 8.90 -13.07
N ILE A 164 2.32 8.35 -12.43
CA ILE A 164 1.61 7.16 -12.94
C ILE A 164 0.88 7.51 -14.24
N PHE A 165 0.16 8.63 -14.29
CA PHE A 165 -0.55 9.03 -15.51
C PHE A 165 0.38 9.49 -16.63
N GLU A 166 1.55 10.04 -16.32
CA GLU A 166 2.60 10.30 -17.31
C GLU A 166 3.13 9.00 -17.95
N ARG A 167 3.22 7.92 -17.16
CA ARG A 167 3.68 6.60 -17.64
C ARG A 167 2.59 5.83 -18.40
N TYR A 168 1.35 6.01 -18.00
CA TYR A 168 0.18 5.34 -18.58
C TYR A 168 -0.83 6.40 -19.04
N PRO A 169 -0.58 7.07 -20.17
CA PRO A 169 -1.57 7.95 -20.76
C PRO A 169 -2.79 7.10 -21.13
N GLY A 170 -3.94 7.47 -20.56
CA GLY A 170 -5.24 6.84 -20.86
C GLY A 170 -5.77 7.22 -22.22
#